data_AF-A0A1Z8Y438-F1
#
_entry.id   AF-A0A1Z8Y438-F1
#
_cell.length_a   1.000
_cell.length_b   1.000
_cell.length_c   1.000
_cell.angle_alpha   90.00
_cell.angle_beta   90.00
_cell.angle_gamma   90.00
#
_symmetry.space_group_name_H-M   'P 1'
#
loop_
_entity.id
_entity.type
_entity.pdbx_description
1 polymer ?
#
loop_
_entity_poly.entity_id
_entity_poly.type
_entity_poly.pdbx_seq_one_letter_code
_entity_poly.pdbx_strand_id
1 'polypeptide(L)'
;MPCIAALCEPEEVDLEGSPLGLVRQDFSIEAWESGSRPQGLFSWWRTTVAPPGGKRRLLVDDEALLDLFDRLAEDDDARRQAFRWVLGLILVRKKLLRLEGTSPTEEGTLFMLRRRGSDPELPPIQMLDPELSEDDARAIADELGEIMADEDAGA
;
A
#
# COMPACT_ATOMS: atom_id res chain seq x y z
N MET A 1 -7.97 17.69 -4.04
CA MET A 1 -9.45 17.61 -4.15
C MET A 1 -9.89 16.17 -3.93
N PRO A 2 -10.93 15.91 -3.10
CA PRO A 2 -11.47 14.57 -2.97
C PRO A 2 -12.14 14.14 -4.29
N CYS A 3 -11.94 12.88 -4.68
CA CYS A 3 -12.53 12.26 -5.86
C CYS A 3 -12.85 10.79 -5.57
N ILE A 4 -13.62 10.17 -6.46
CA ILE A 4 -13.77 8.72 -6.53
C ILE A 4 -12.86 8.22 -7.64
N ALA A 5 -11.99 7.27 -7.33
CA ALA A 5 -11.26 6.51 -8.34
C ALA A 5 -12.01 5.21 -8.59
N ALA A 6 -12.31 4.92 -9.85
CA ALA A 6 -12.96 3.71 -10.31
C ALA A 6 -12.02 2.91 -11.21
N LEU A 7 -11.91 1.61 -10.95
CA LEU A 7 -11.31 0.64 -11.87
C LEU A 7 -12.41 0.04 -12.73
N CYS A 8 -12.20 0.07 -14.04
CA CYS A 8 -13.19 -0.36 -15.02
C CYS A 8 -12.56 -1.34 -16.03
N GLU A 9 -13.36 -2.30 -16.47
CA GLU A 9 -13.10 -3.10 -17.66
C GLU A 9 -13.41 -2.24 -18.90
N PRO A 10 -12.44 -2.05 -19.83
CA PRO A 10 -12.69 -1.30 -21.04
C PRO A 10 -13.60 -2.09 -21.98
N GLU A 11 -14.46 -1.39 -22.74
CA GLU A 11 -15.32 -2.03 -23.76
C GLU A 11 -14.51 -2.62 -24.93
N GLU A 12 -13.33 -2.06 -25.22
CA GLU A 12 -12.39 -2.55 -26.22
C GLU A 12 -11.06 -2.92 -25.54
N VAL A 13 -10.50 -4.07 -25.90
CA VAL A 13 -9.24 -4.57 -25.34
C VAL A 13 -8.09 -3.74 -25.90
N ASP A 14 -7.81 -2.58 -25.31
CA ASP A 14 -6.55 -1.88 -25.57
C ASP A 14 -5.42 -2.74 -25.00
N LEU A 15 -4.72 -3.45 -25.91
CA LEU A 15 -3.62 -4.36 -25.61
C LEU A 15 -2.38 -3.68 -25.02
N GLU A 16 -2.41 -2.36 -24.78
CA GLU A 16 -1.31 -1.59 -24.27
C GLU A 16 -1.67 -0.91 -22.94
N GLY A 17 -1.33 -1.58 -21.82
CA GLY A 17 -1.00 -0.81 -20.61
C GLY A 17 -1.32 -1.44 -19.25
N SER A 18 -2.15 -2.49 -19.16
CA SER A 18 -2.48 -3.09 -17.87
C SER A 18 -2.43 -4.62 -17.96
N PRO A 19 -1.66 -5.32 -17.10
CA PRO A 19 -1.59 -6.79 -17.08
C PRO A 19 -2.95 -7.47 -16.87
N LEU A 20 -3.91 -6.73 -16.28
CA LEU A 20 -5.28 -7.18 -16.02
C LEU A 20 -6.30 -6.56 -16.99
N GLY A 21 -5.87 -5.73 -17.95
CA GLY A 21 -6.76 -5.01 -18.86
C GLY A 21 -7.63 -3.92 -18.20
N LEU A 22 -7.50 -3.67 -16.89
CA LEU A 22 -8.31 -2.67 -16.19
C LEU A 22 -7.77 -1.25 -16.40
N VAL A 23 -8.67 -0.29 -16.59
CA VAL A 23 -8.39 1.15 -16.71
C VAL A 23 -8.94 1.92 -15.51
N ARG A 24 -8.23 2.97 -15.08
CA ARG A 24 -8.68 3.85 -13.99
C ARG A 24 -9.37 5.09 -14.54
N GLN A 25 -10.57 5.36 -14.04
CA GLN A 25 -11.34 6.58 -14.29
C GLN A 25 -11.60 7.33 -12.97
N ASP A 26 -11.34 8.63 -12.93
CA ASP A 26 -11.55 9.47 -11.74
C ASP A 26 -12.81 10.34 -11.91
N PHE A 27 -13.68 10.33 -10.90
CA PHE A 27 -14.95 11.05 -10.84
C PHE A 27 -14.94 12.09 -9.72
N SER A 28 -15.67 13.20 -9.90
CA SER A 28 -16.00 14.07 -8.77
C SER A 28 -16.93 13.33 -7.80
N ILE A 29 -16.88 13.72 -6.51
CA ILE A 29 -17.79 13.17 -5.50
C ILE A 29 -19.26 13.39 -5.91
N GLU A 30 -19.58 14.59 -6.40
CA GLU A 30 -20.93 14.96 -6.84
C GLU A 30 -21.42 14.08 -8.02
N ALA A 31 -20.58 13.84 -9.02
CA ALA A 31 -20.94 12.98 -10.16
C ALA A 31 -21.20 11.54 -9.70
N TRP A 32 -20.45 11.06 -8.71
CA TRP A 32 -20.66 9.74 -8.14
C TRP A 32 -21.95 9.68 -7.29
N GLU A 33 -22.21 10.69 -6.47
CA GLU A 33 -23.41 10.72 -5.61
C GLU A 33 -24.71 10.92 -6.41
N SER A 34 -24.65 11.54 -7.60
CA SER A 34 -25.80 11.67 -8.51
C SER A 34 -26.25 10.35 -9.19
N GLY A 35 -25.51 9.26 -8.95
CA GLY A 35 -25.81 7.94 -9.52
C GLY A 35 -25.08 7.63 -10.83
N SER A 36 -24.24 8.53 -11.34
CA SER A 36 -23.42 8.26 -12.52
C SER A 36 -22.40 7.17 -12.21
N ARG A 37 -22.38 6.09 -12.97
CA ARG A 37 -21.40 5.01 -12.84
C ARG A 37 -20.77 4.71 -14.20
N PRO A 38 -19.45 4.46 -14.26
CA PRO A 38 -18.83 4.01 -15.50
C PRO A 38 -19.34 2.62 -15.88
N GLN A 39 -19.36 2.32 -17.18
CA GLN A 39 -19.54 0.96 -17.65
C GLN A 39 -18.35 0.09 -17.25
N GLY A 40 -18.58 -1.22 -17.08
CA GLY A 40 -17.53 -2.16 -16.70
C GLY A 40 -16.94 -1.88 -15.31
N LEU A 41 -17.66 -1.22 -14.39
CA LEU A 41 -17.17 -0.93 -13.05
C LEU A 41 -16.80 -2.21 -12.30
N PHE A 42 -15.50 -2.37 -12.02
CA PHE A 42 -14.95 -3.50 -11.27
C PHE A 42 -14.86 -3.15 -9.77
N SER A 43 -14.25 -2.01 -9.44
CA SER A 43 -14.12 -1.54 -8.06
C SER A 43 -13.96 -0.03 -7.98
N TRP A 44 -14.16 0.55 -6.80
CA TRP A 44 -13.98 1.98 -6.57
C TRP A 44 -13.55 2.29 -5.14
N TRP A 45 -12.91 3.44 -4.95
CA TRP A 45 -12.55 3.96 -3.64
C TRP A 45 -12.52 5.49 -3.65
N ARG A 46 -12.77 6.08 -2.48
CA ARG A 46 -12.63 7.52 -2.27
C ARG A 46 -11.15 7.85 -2.05
N THR A 47 -10.65 8.89 -2.71
CA THR A 47 -9.27 9.34 -2.54
C THR A 47 -9.15 10.85 -2.69
N THR A 48 -7.96 11.40 -2.46
CA THR A 48 -7.66 12.81 -2.69
C THR A 48 -6.53 12.93 -3.69
N VAL A 49 -6.81 13.60 -4.81
CA VAL A 49 -5.78 13.90 -5.82
C VAL A 49 -4.76 14.87 -5.20
N ALA A 50 -3.50 14.46 -5.19
CA ALA A 50 -2.41 15.33 -4.78
C ALA A 50 -2.28 16.49 -5.79
N PRO A 51 -2.03 17.73 -5.34
CA PRO A 51 -1.79 18.82 -6.26
C PRO A 51 -0.57 18.50 -7.14
N PRO A 52 -0.60 18.87 -8.44
CA PRO A 52 0.55 18.69 -9.32
C PRO A 52 1.77 19.40 -8.73
N GLY A 53 2.86 18.66 -8.53
CA GLY A 53 4.08 19.14 -7.87
C GLY A 53 4.13 19.00 -6.35
N GLY A 54 3.09 18.44 -5.72
CA GLY A 54 3.09 18.10 -4.29
C GLY A 54 4.09 16.98 -3.99
N LYS A 55 5.31 17.35 -3.59
CA LYS A 55 6.27 16.40 -3.04
C LYS A 55 5.68 15.85 -1.74
N ARG A 56 5.18 14.61 -1.75
CA ARG A 56 5.04 13.84 -0.53
C ARG A 56 6.46 13.44 -0.10
N ARG A 57 7.18 14.38 0.50
CA ARG A 57 8.37 14.03 1.27
C ARG A 57 7.84 13.36 2.53
N LEU A 58 7.85 12.03 2.52
CA LEU A 58 8.00 11.28 3.75
C LEU A 58 9.37 11.70 4.29
N LEU A 59 9.39 12.36 5.45
CA LEU A 59 10.59 12.98 6.02
C LEU A 59 11.53 11.95 6.66
N VAL A 60 11.08 10.70 6.80
CA VAL A 60 11.90 9.58 7.23
C VAL A 60 12.64 8.95 6.05
N ASP A 61 13.95 8.79 6.24
CA ASP A 61 14.86 8.14 5.28
C ASP A 61 14.40 6.72 4.95
N ASP A 62 14.53 6.33 3.69
CA ASP A 62 14.12 5.02 3.19
C ASP A 62 14.88 3.89 3.91
N GLU A 63 16.15 4.14 4.25
CA GLU A 63 17.00 3.20 4.99
C GLU A 63 16.50 3.02 6.43
N ALA A 64 16.10 4.10 7.11
CA ALA A 64 15.58 4.03 8.48
C ALA A 64 14.29 3.21 8.56
N LEU A 65 13.42 3.30 7.54
CA LEU A 65 12.21 2.48 7.46
C LEU A 65 12.51 1.00 7.23
N LEU A 66 13.52 0.68 6.41
CA LEU A 66 13.97 -0.69 6.18
C LEU A 66 14.58 -1.28 7.46
N ASP A 67 15.42 -0.51 8.15
CA ASP A 67 16.00 -0.87 9.44
C ASP A 67 14.92 -1.17 10.49
N LEU A 68 13.90 -0.31 10.60
CA LEU A 68 12.80 -0.52 11.53
C LEU A 68 12.01 -1.79 11.17
N PHE A 69 11.75 -2.00 9.88
CA PHE A 69 11.06 -3.19 9.38
C PHE A 69 11.82 -4.48 9.70
N ASP A 70 13.15 -4.45 9.63
CA ASP A 70 14.00 -5.58 10.00
C ASP A 70 14.04 -5.82 11.50
N ARG A 71 14.15 -4.76 12.32
CA ARG A 71 14.16 -4.89 13.79
C ARG A 71 12.86 -5.48 14.33
N LEU A 72 11.72 -5.11 13.73
CA LEU A 72 10.42 -5.67 14.10
C LEU A 72 10.27 -7.14 13.71
N ALA A 73 11.23 -7.73 12.98
CA ALA A 73 11.16 -9.13 12.59
C ALA A 73 11.36 -10.12 13.73
N GLU A 74 12.05 -9.69 14.77
CA GLU A 74 12.42 -10.52 15.92
C GLU A 74 11.37 -10.46 17.04
N ASP A 75 10.23 -9.78 16.81
CA ASP A 75 9.22 -9.51 17.82
C ASP A 75 7.99 -10.42 17.67
N ASP A 76 7.60 -11.04 18.78
CA ASP A 76 6.43 -11.94 18.86
C ASP A 76 5.15 -11.21 19.30
N ASP A 77 5.24 -9.92 19.64
CA ASP A 77 4.07 -9.13 20.00
C ASP A 77 3.15 -8.88 18.80
N ALA A 78 1.87 -9.23 18.93
CA ALA A 78 0.89 -9.14 17.85
C ALA A 78 0.72 -7.71 17.31
N ARG A 79 0.80 -6.68 18.17
CA ARG A 79 0.70 -5.28 17.72
C ARG A 79 1.93 -4.88 16.91
N ARG A 80 3.11 -5.34 17.29
CA ARG A 80 4.35 -5.09 16.54
C ARG A 80 4.40 -5.84 15.22
N GLN A 81 3.87 -7.07 15.17
CA GLN A 81 3.68 -7.80 13.91
C GLN A 81 2.70 -7.10 12.98
N ALA A 82 1.58 -6.59 13.51
CA ALA A 82 0.63 -5.75 12.77
C ALA A 82 1.30 -4.49 12.21
N PHE A 83 2.09 -3.80 13.05
CA PHE A 83 2.84 -2.62 12.66
C PHE A 83 3.85 -2.94 11.55
N ARG A 84 4.62 -4.03 11.70
CA ARG A 84 5.57 -4.51 10.69
C ARG A 84 4.88 -4.81 9.37
N TRP A 85 3.70 -5.42 9.42
CA TRP A 85 2.93 -5.75 8.23
C TRP A 85 2.51 -4.49 7.46
N VAL A 86 1.92 -3.50 8.15
CA VAL A 86 1.54 -2.21 7.54
C VAL A 86 2.76 -1.48 6.98
N LEU A 87 3.88 -1.45 7.74
CA LEU A 87 5.14 -0.88 7.27
C LEU A 87 5.66 -1.60 6.01
N GLY A 88 5.58 -2.92 5.96
CA GLY A 88 5.91 -3.72 4.78
C GLY A 88 5.10 -3.32 3.54
N LEU A 89 3.79 -3.10 3.70
CA LEU A 89 2.93 -2.62 2.61
C LEU A 89 3.32 -1.21 2.14
N ILE A 90 3.68 -0.31 3.06
CA ILE A 90 4.19 1.02 2.73
C ILE A 90 5.50 0.90 1.94
N LEU A 91 6.42 0.04 2.36
CA LEU A 91 7.69 -0.18 1.67
C LEU A 91 7.48 -0.76 0.26
N VAL A 92 6.49 -1.64 0.06
CA VAL A 92 6.07 -2.10 -1.28
C VAL A 92 5.55 -0.94 -2.12
N ARG A 93 4.69 -0.09 -1.55
CA ARG A 93 4.15 1.10 -2.22
C ARG A 93 5.24 2.10 -2.60
N LYS A 94 6.27 2.27 -1.75
CA LYS A 94 7.46 3.09 -2.00
C LYS A 94 8.43 2.45 -3.00
N LYS A 95 8.16 1.22 -3.46
CA LYS A 95 9.02 0.44 -4.36
C LYS A 95 10.38 0.07 -3.74
N LEU A 96 10.48 0.00 -2.42
CA LEU A 96 11.68 -0.50 -1.71
C LEU A 96 11.62 -2.02 -1.57
N LEU A 97 10.42 -2.55 -1.33
CA LEU A 97 10.12 -3.98 -1.39
C LEU A 97 9.31 -4.31 -2.67
N ARG A 98 9.40 -5.57 -3.09
CA ARG A 98 8.57 -6.17 -4.14
C ARG A 98 7.86 -7.38 -3.56
N LEU A 99 6.55 -7.46 -3.76
CA LEU A 99 5.78 -8.68 -3.52
C LEU A 99 6.06 -9.67 -4.65
N GLU A 100 6.61 -10.83 -4.31
CA GLU A 100 6.88 -11.92 -5.26
C GLU A 100 5.73 -12.92 -5.33
N GLY A 101 4.99 -13.07 -4.24
CA GLY A 101 3.78 -13.88 -4.19
C GLY A 101 3.20 -13.95 -2.80
N THR A 102 2.05 -14.61 -2.72
CA THR A 102 1.34 -14.93 -1.48
C THR A 102 1.03 -16.42 -1.45
N SER A 103 1.06 -17.03 -0.27
CA SER A 103 0.70 -18.45 -0.08
C SER A 103 -0.20 -18.60 1.15
N PRO A 104 -1.31 -19.35 1.06
CA PRO A 104 -2.13 -19.65 2.23
C PRO A 104 -1.41 -20.62 3.18
N THR A 105 -1.52 -20.39 4.48
CA THR A 105 -1.00 -21.24 5.55
C THR A 105 -2.11 -21.53 6.58
N GLU A 106 -1.83 -22.36 7.59
CA GLU A 106 -2.77 -22.59 8.70
C GLU A 106 -2.99 -21.34 9.57
N GLU A 107 -2.02 -20.43 9.56
CA GLU A 107 -1.97 -19.23 10.41
C GLU A 107 -2.44 -17.96 9.67
N GLY A 108 -2.74 -18.05 8.36
CA GLY A 108 -3.21 -16.91 7.56
C GLY A 108 -2.61 -16.89 6.15
N THR A 109 -2.37 -15.69 5.61
CA THR A 109 -1.72 -15.54 4.30
C THR A 109 -0.26 -15.13 4.48
N LEU A 110 0.66 -15.92 3.94
CA LEU A 110 2.10 -15.63 3.95
C LEU A 110 2.50 -14.80 2.72
N PHE A 111 3.12 -13.65 2.95
CA PHE A 111 3.66 -12.77 1.92
C PHE A 111 5.15 -13.05 1.75
N MET A 112 5.58 -13.17 0.48
CA MET A 112 6.98 -13.31 0.11
C MET A 112 7.47 -12.00 -0.51
N LEU A 113 8.30 -11.28 0.24
CA LEU A 113 8.80 -9.96 -0.12
C LEU A 113 10.28 -10.01 -0.48
N ARG A 114 10.69 -9.21 -1.45
CA ARG A 114 12.10 -9.05 -1.83
C ARG A 114 12.50 -7.58 -1.82
N ARG A 115 13.68 -7.28 -1.27
CA ARG A 115 14.25 -5.94 -1.38
C ARG A 115 14.63 -5.66 -2.83
N ARG A 116 14.31 -4.47 -3.32
CA ARG A 116 14.74 -4.10 -4.67
C ARG A 116 16.26 -3.99 -4.73
N GLY A 117 16.86 -4.60 -5.75
CA GLY A 117 18.31 -4.61 -5.94
C GLY A 117 19.06 -5.62 -5.08
N SER A 118 18.37 -6.43 -4.25
CA SER A 118 19.03 -7.55 -3.56
C SER A 118 19.35 -8.69 -4.53
N ASP A 119 20.31 -9.51 -4.14
CA ASP A 119 20.66 -10.73 -4.83
C ASP A 119 19.41 -11.63 -4.97
N PRO A 120 19.06 -12.08 -6.20
CA PRO A 120 17.90 -12.91 -6.42
C PRO A 120 18.02 -14.34 -5.85
N GLU A 121 19.22 -14.80 -5.48
CA GLU A 121 19.45 -16.10 -4.86
C GLU A 121 19.15 -16.09 -3.35
N LEU A 122 19.07 -14.91 -2.72
CA LEU A 122 18.70 -14.81 -1.32
C LEU A 122 17.22 -15.20 -1.13
N PRO A 123 16.90 -15.90 -0.03
CA PRO A 123 15.52 -16.25 0.27
C PRO A 123 14.66 -14.99 0.45
N PRO A 124 13.40 -15.00 -0.02
CA PRO A 124 12.49 -13.88 0.20
C PRO A 124 12.20 -13.71 1.70
N ILE A 125 11.96 -12.47 2.10
CA ILE A 125 11.48 -12.12 3.43
C ILE A 125 10.05 -12.62 3.55
N GLN A 126 9.78 -13.40 4.59
CA GLN A 126 8.46 -13.94 4.90
C GLN A 126 7.76 -13.05 5.91
N MET A 127 6.48 -12.78 5.67
CA MET A 127 5.65 -11.93 6.53
C MET A 127 4.22 -12.45 6.52
N LEU A 128 3.68 -12.83 7.69
CA LEU A 128 2.29 -13.25 7.81
C LEU A 128 1.35 -12.05 7.82
N ASP A 129 0.20 -12.19 7.16
CA ASP A 129 -0.92 -11.27 7.26
C ASP A 129 -1.63 -11.44 8.62
N PRO A 130 -1.65 -10.41 9.48
CA PRO A 130 -2.31 -10.48 10.78
C PRO A 130 -3.84 -10.34 10.67
N GLU A 131 -4.42 -10.29 9.46
CA GLU A 131 -5.85 -10.16 9.22
C GLU A 131 -6.47 -8.94 9.91
N LEU A 132 -5.81 -7.79 9.74
CA LEU A 132 -6.24 -6.54 10.39
C LEU A 132 -7.63 -6.10 9.92
N SER A 133 -8.41 -5.59 10.87
CA SER A 133 -9.61 -4.83 10.53
C SER A 133 -9.24 -3.55 9.77
N GLU A 134 -10.18 -2.99 8.99
CA GLU A 134 -9.93 -1.72 8.28
C GLU A 134 -9.59 -0.58 9.25
N ASP A 135 -10.23 -0.57 10.42
CA ASP A 135 -10.02 0.45 11.45
C ASP A 135 -8.63 0.32 12.08
N ASP A 136 -8.18 -0.89 12.41
CA ASP A 136 -6.84 -1.13 12.98
C ASP A 136 -5.75 -0.81 11.96
N ALA A 137 -5.92 -1.23 10.71
CA ALA A 137 -4.98 -0.91 9.63
C ALA A 137 -4.87 0.60 9.41
N ARG A 138 -5.99 1.33 9.50
CA ARG A 138 -6.00 2.80 9.39
C ARG A 138 -5.33 3.46 10.59
N ALA A 139 -5.62 3.03 11.81
CA ALA A 139 -4.99 3.56 13.02
C ALA A 139 -3.46 3.37 13.00
N ILE A 140 -2.98 2.20 12.59
CA ILE A 140 -1.54 1.93 12.46
C ILE A 140 -0.92 2.77 11.34
N ALA A 141 -1.61 2.93 10.20
CA ALA A 141 -1.12 3.77 9.11
C ALA A 141 -1.04 5.25 9.51
N ASP A 142 -1.98 5.73 10.32
CA ASP A 142 -1.99 7.10 10.85
C ASP A 142 -0.87 7.28 11.90
N GLU A 143 -0.68 6.32 12.82
CA GLU A 143 0.44 6.29 13.78
C GLU A 143 1.79 6.32 13.05
N LEU A 144 1.94 5.54 11.98
CA LEU A 144 3.11 5.60 11.09
C LEU A 144 3.26 6.97 10.43
N GLY A 145 2.16 7.59 10.00
CA GLY A 145 2.16 8.93 9.43
C GLY A 145 2.66 10.00 10.40
N GLU A 146 2.25 9.91 11.67
CA GLU A 146 2.68 10.81 12.76
C GLU A 146 4.16 10.60 13.11
N ILE A 147 4.61 9.36 13.30
CA ILE A 147 6.03 9.03 13.53
C ILE A 147 6.89 9.60 12.40
N MET A 148 6.39 9.55 11.17
CA MET A 148 7.09 10.07 10.01
C MET A 148 7.03 11.60 9.85
N ALA A 149 6.19 12.28 10.63
CA ALA A 149 6.00 13.73 10.61
C ALA A 149 6.64 14.44 11.84
N ASP A 150 6.69 13.79 13.00
CA ASP A 150 7.12 14.39 14.27
C ASP A 150 8.65 14.58 14.42
N GLU A 151 9.49 13.87 13.67
CA GLU A 151 10.96 14.05 13.73
C GLU A 151 11.45 15.42 13.18
N ASP A 152 10.57 16.21 12.57
CA ASP A 152 10.86 17.57 12.09
C ASP A 152 10.69 18.67 13.16
N ALA A 153 10.07 18.39 14.32
CA ALA A 153 9.84 19.41 15.35
C ALA A 153 11.07 19.64 16.28
N GLY A 154 12.13 18.85 16.11
CA GLY A 154 13.31 18.83 16.99
C GLY A 154 14.64 19.25 16.38
N ALA A 155 14.67 19.72 15.13
CA ALA A 155 15.89 20.10 14.41
C ALA A 155 16.06 21.62 14.22
#